data_AF-A0A1G3UK63-F1
#
_entry.id   AF-A0A1G3UK63-F1
#
_cell.length_a   1.000
_cell.length_b   1.000
_cell.length_c   1.000
_cell.angle_alpha   90.00
_cell.angle_beta   90.00
_cell.angle_gamma   90.00
#
_symmetry.space_group_name_H-M   'P 1'
#
loop_
_entity.id
_entity.type
_entity.pdbx_description
1 polymer ?
#
loop_
_entity_poly.entity_id
_entity_poly.type
_entity_poly.pdbx_seq_one_letter_code
_entity_poly.pdbx_strand_id
1 'polypeptide(L)' 'MLVFSTKVIDYICKYYNINRDDARAIVEDEWSNIEEEFVAQERSAEDVAKELISLYMVA' A
#
# COMPACT_ATOMS: atom_id res chain seq x y z
N MET A 1 -4.94 5.34 11.71
CA MET A 1 -4.65 4.93 10.32
C MET A 1 -5.73 5.49 9.42
N LEU A 2 -5.38 6.09 8.28
CA LEU A 2 -6.33 6.70 7.35
C LEU A 2 -7.20 5.61 6.67
N VAL A 3 -8.40 5.97 6.24
CA VAL A 3 -9.31 5.05 5.52
C VAL A 3 -8.64 4.48 4.26
N PHE A 4 -7.78 5.28 3.62
CA PHE A 4 -7.05 4.89 2.43
C PHE A 4 -5.98 3.82 2.69
N SER A 5 -5.11 4.01 3.68
CA SER A 5 -4.09 3.00 4.01
C SER A 5 -4.72 1.67 4.42
N THR A 6 -5.89 1.70 5.07
CA THR A 6 -6.66 0.47 5.33
C THR A 6 -7.06 -0.24 4.04
N LYS A 7 -7.52 0.49 3.00
CA LYS A 7 -7.88 -0.09 1.70
C LYS A 7 -6.68 -0.67 0.98
N VAL A 8 -5.51 -0.02 1.05
CA VAL A 8 -4.25 -0.52 0.48
C VAL A 8 -3.86 -1.83 1.17
N ILE A 9 -3.86 -1.85 2.51
CA ILE A 9 -3.56 -3.06 3.30
C ILE A 9 -4.52 -4.20 2.96
N ASP A 10 -5.83 -3.92 2.90
CA ASP A 10 -6.84 -4.93 2.55
C ASP A 10 -6.61 -5.48 1.13
N TYR A 11 -6.23 -4.63 0.18
CA TYR A 11 -5.90 -5.05 -1.18
C TYR A 11 -4.65 -5.94 -1.18
N ILE A 12 -3.58 -5.53 -0.48
CA ILE A 12 -2.34 -6.30 -0.36
C ILE A 12 -2.64 -7.70 0.21
N CYS A 13 -3.36 -7.75 1.34
CA CYS A 13 -3.72 -9.02 1.98
C CYS A 13 -4.52 -9.94 1.06
N LYS A 14 -5.49 -9.37 0.34
CA LYS A 14 -6.42 -10.13 -0.50
C LYS A 14 -5.76 -10.71 -1.75
N TYR A 15 -4.88 -9.93 -2.40
CA TYR A 15 -4.38 -10.29 -3.74
C TYR A 15 -2.94 -10.80 -3.75
N TYR A 16 -2.13 -10.50 -2.73
CA TYR A 16 -0.72 -10.91 -2.68
C TYR A 16 -0.43 -11.92 -1.56
N ASN A 17 -1.46 -12.36 -0.83
CA ASN A 17 -1.35 -13.35 0.24
C ASN A 17 -0.30 -12.98 1.32
N ILE A 18 -0.08 -11.69 1.53
CA ILE A 18 0.75 -11.15 2.60
C ILE A 18 -0.14 -11.01 3.84
N ASN A 19 0.39 -11.36 5.02
CA ASN A 19 -0.40 -11.22 6.24
C ASN A 19 -0.62 -9.73 6.58
N ARG A 20 -1.60 -9.45 7.44
CA ARG A 20 -2.02 -8.08 7.71
C ARG A 20 -0.96 -7.23 8.41
N ASP A 21 -0.09 -7.85 9.20
CA ASP A 21 0.95 -7.13 9.95
C ASP A 21 2.12 -6.77 9.03
N ASP A 22 2.52 -7.67 8.14
CA ASP A 22 3.53 -7.39 7.10
C ASP A 22 3.00 -6.35 6.10
N ALA A 23 1.74 -6.47 5.68
CA ALA A 23 1.10 -5.48 4.81
C ALA A 23 1.01 -4.09 5.48
N ARG A 24 0.83 -4.05 6.80
CA ARG A 24 0.87 -2.81 7.58
C ARG A 24 2.27 -2.22 7.58
N ALA A 25 3.30 -3.03 7.84
CA ALA A 25 4.68 -2.60 7.83
C ALA A 25 5.08 -2.01 6.47
N ILE A 26 4.74 -2.68 5.37
CA ILE A 26 5.00 -2.19 4.00
C ILE A 26 4.37 -0.81 3.77
N VAL A 27 3.11 -0.63 4.16
CA VAL A 27 2.40 0.65 3.96
C VAL A 27 2.92 1.74 4.88
N GLU A 28 3.37 1.41 6.09
CA GLU A 28 3.95 2.36 7.04
C GLU A 28 5.36 2.81 6.62
N ASP A 29 6.20 1.89 6.14
CA ASP A 29 7.55 2.17 5.65
C ASP A 29 7.53 3.10 4.43
N GLU A 30 6.58 2.89 3.53
CA GLU A 30 6.46 3.63 2.27
C GLU A 30 5.49 4.83 2.35
N TRP A 31 4.89 5.10 3.51
CA TRP A 31 3.85 6.12 3.64
C TRP A 31 4.31 7.50 3.14
N SER A 32 5.54 7.90 3.47
CA SER A 32 6.10 9.18 3.05
C SER A 32 6.23 9.32 1.53
N ASN A 33 6.34 8.21 0.78
CA ASN A 33 6.45 8.22 -0.67
C ASN A 33 5.06 8.30 -1.33
N ILE A 34 4.06 7.63 -0.76
CA ILE A 34 2.72 7.53 -1.36
C ILE A 34 1.73 8.57 -0.82
N GLU A 35 2.06 9.28 0.27
CA GLU A 35 1.17 10.25 0.92
C GLU A 35 0.85 11.44 0.00
N GLU A 36 1.86 12.01 -0.68
CA GLU A 36 1.65 13.16 -1.56
C GLU A 36 0.79 12.79 -2.78
N GLU A 37 1.10 11.66 -3.43
CA GLU A 37 0.33 11.14 -4.56
C GLU A 37 -1.11 10.76 -4.16
N PHE A 38 -1.29 10.28 -2.92
CA PHE A 38 -2.60 10.03 -2.34
C PHE A 38 -3.38 11.32 -2.06
N VAL A 39 -2.75 12.33 -1.44
CA VAL A 39 -3.39 13.62 -1.12
C VAL A 39 -3.84 14.32 -2.40
N ALA A 40 -3.05 14.19 -3.48
CA ALA A 40 -3.42 14.68 -4.81
C ALA A 40 -4.57 13.90 -5.47
N GLN A 41 -4.99 12.76 -4.90
CA GLN A 41 -6.02 11.84 -5.43
C GLN A 41 -5.73 11.33 -6.85
N GLU A 42 -4.47 11.28 -7.25
CA GLU A 42 -4.10 10.90 -8.61
C GLU A 42 -4.17 9.38 -8.83
N ARG A 43 -4.23 8.59 -7.75
CA ARG A 43 -4.12 7.13 -7.80
C ARG A 43 -5.12 6.41 -6.90
N SER A 44 -5.55 5.23 -7.35
CA SER A 44 -6.41 4.36 -6.57
C SER A 44 -5.62 3.54 -5.53
N ALA A 45 -6.29 3.04 -4.49
CA ALA A 45 -5.65 2.15 -3.51
C ALA A 45 -5.09 0.86 -4.15
N GLU A 46 -5.65 0.44 -5.28
CA GLU A 46 -5.17 -0.69 -6.07
C GLU A 46 -3.84 -0.38 -6.75
N ASP A 47 -3.71 0.80 -7.37
CA ASP A 47 -2.49 1.19 -8.07
C ASP A 47 -1.32 1.37 -7.09
N VAL A 48 -1.61 1.91 -5.91
CA VAL A 48 -0.64 2.02 -4.82
C VAL A 48 -0.25 0.65 -4.29
N ALA A 49 -1.21 -0.24 -4.04
CA ALA A 49 -0.91 -1.60 -3.58
C ALA A 49 -0.04 -2.37 -4.59
N LYS A 50 -0.29 -2.24 -5.89
CA LYS A 50 0.54 -2.87 -6.94
C LYS A 50 1.97 -2.37 -6.94
N GLU A 51 2.17 -1.06 -6.81
CA GLU A 51 3.50 -0.47 -6.78
C GLU A 51 4.27 -0.88 -5.53
N LEU A 52 3.66 -0.78 -4.35
CA LEU A 52 4.30 -1.18 -3.09
C LEU A 52 4.81 -2.61 -3.14
N ILE A 53 4.00 -3.52 -3.67
CA ILE A 53 4.42 -4.91 -3.84
C ILE A 53 5.49 -5.07 -4.92
N SER A 54 5.43 -4.30 -6.00
CA SER A 54 6.46 -4.32 -7.03
C SER A 54 7.81 -3.86 -6.49
N LEU A 55 7.85 -2.89 -5.58
CA LEU A 55 9.06 -2.45 -4.89
C LEU A 55 9.62 -3.56 -3.97
N TYR A 56 8.76 -4.24 -3.22
CA TYR A 56 9.17 -5.29 -2.28
C TYR A 56 9.50 -6.64 -2.94
N MET A 57 8.97 -6.96 -4.12
CA MET A 57 9.20 -8.25 -4.81
C MET A 57 10.42 -8.25 -5.75
N VAL A 58 11.01 -7.08 -6.02
CA VAL A 58 12.21 -6.94 -6.86
C VAL A 58 13.49 -6.82 -6.01
N ALA A 59 13.36 -6.65 -4.70
CA ALA A 59 14.46 -6.69 -3.72
C ALA A 59 14.76 -8.13 -3.27
#